data_AF-A0A7Y2JIX3-F1
#
_entry.id   AF-A0A7Y2JIX3-F1
#
_cell.length_a   1.000
_cell.length_b   1.000
_cell.length_c   1.000
_cell.angle_alpha   90.00
_cell.angle_beta   90.00
_cell.angle_gamma   90.00
#
_symmetry.space_group_name_H-M   'P 1'
#
loop_
_entity.id
_entity.type
_entity.pdbx_description
1 polymer ?
#
loop_
_entity_poly.entity_id
_entity_poly.type
_entity_poly.pdbx_seq_one_letter_code
_entity_poly.pdbx_strand_id
1 'polypeptide(L)'
;MTPQFRPLTPDLWPLFEAFFSGQSETNNCWCMWWRLPSAEIVARNRGPLRRAFRDRVTQGPPPGLLALDGETPVGWVQVTPRTDVPRFNKARMSKPTDGTDEDRVWAASCFFVAKPYRRFGLMTDLARAACDHAARRGAAAVEAAALKARDSLQRGEGF
;
A
#
# COMPACT_ATOMS: atom_id res chain seq x y z
N MET A 1 -16.91 -13.69 8.00
CA MET A 1 -15.63 -13.16 8.51
C MET A 1 -15.77 -11.65 8.60
N THR A 2 -15.48 -11.06 9.74
CA THR A 2 -15.56 -9.59 9.96
C THR A 2 -14.16 -9.08 10.25
N PRO A 3 -13.34 -8.81 9.22
CA PRO A 3 -11.96 -8.41 9.40
C PRO A 3 -11.87 -7.03 10.06
N GLN A 4 -10.84 -6.84 10.90
CA GLN A 4 -10.49 -5.54 11.46
C GLN A 4 -9.45 -4.85 10.58
N PHE A 5 -9.58 -3.55 10.37
CA PHE A 5 -8.62 -2.76 9.60
C PHE A 5 -7.83 -1.84 10.55
N ARG A 6 -6.56 -2.15 10.77
CA ARG A 6 -5.71 -1.40 11.71
C ARG A 6 -4.59 -0.66 10.98
N PRO A 7 -4.29 0.61 11.34
CA PRO A 7 -3.11 1.31 10.82
C PRO A 7 -1.84 0.56 11.15
N LEU A 8 -0.93 0.42 10.18
CA LEU A 8 0.35 -0.26 10.40
C LEU A 8 1.28 0.60 11.26
N THR A 9 1.21 0.39 12.56
CA THR A 9 2.06 0.97 13.59
C THR A 9 3.16 -0.03 14.00
N PRO A 10 4.20 0.40 14.75
CA PRO A 10 5.33 -0.45 15.09
C PRO A 10 4.96 -1.76 15.83
N ASP A 11 3.91 -1.76 16.64
CA ASP A 11 3.38 -2.94 17.34
C ASP A 11 2.84 -4.01 16.37
N LEU A 12 2.38 -3.61 15.19
CA LEU A 12 1.89 -4.51 14.14
C LEU A 12 2.99 -4.96 13.17
N TRP A 13 4.21 -4.45 13.31
CA TRP A 13 5.32 -4.82 12.43
C TRP A 13 5.57 -6.34 12.37
N PRO A 14 5.60 -7.09 13.49
CA PRO A 14 5.86 -8.53 13.43
C PRO A 14 4.82 -9.29 12.58
N LEU A 15 3.53 -8.91 12.69
CA LEU A 15 2.45 -9.51 11.89
C LEU A 15 2.61 -9.16 10.41
N PHE A 16 2.90 -7.89 10.10
CA PHE A 16 3.14 -7.45 8.73
C PHE A 16 4.37 -8.14 8.12
N GLU A 17 5.47 -8.24 8.86
CA GLU A 17 6.71 -8.87 8.39
C GLU A 17 6.52 -10.35 8.08
N ALA A 18 5.83 -11.09 8.95
CA ALA A 18 5.47 -12.48 8.69
C ALA A 18 4.55 -12.59 7.45
N PHE A 19 3.54 -11.73 7.35
CA PHE A 19 2.61 -11.69 6.23
C PHE A 19 3.31 -11.45 4.89
N PHE A 20 4.19 -10.45 4.82
CA PHE A 20 4.89 -10.08 3.59
C PHE A 20 6.01 -11.06 3.24
N SER A 21 6.69 -11.65 4.23
CA SER A 21 7.74 -12.65 4.00
C SER A 21 7.20 -13.91 3.34
N GLY A 22 5.99 -14.33 3.71
CA GLY A 22 5.34 -15.55 3.21
C GLY A 22 4.80 -15.47 1.78
N GLN A 23 4.91 -14.31 1.11
CA GLN A 23 4.27 -14.04 -0.17
C GLN A 23 5.31 -13.59 -1.21
N SER A 24 5.49 -14.37 -2.28
CA SER A 24 6.51 -14.08 -3.29
C SER A 24 6.25 -12.77 -4.03
N GLU A 25 4.99 -12.37 -4.15
CA GLU A 25 4.54 -11.14 -4.81
C GLU A 25 4.95 -9.88 -4.02
N THR A 26 4.92 -9.92 -2.69
CA THR A 26 5.19 -8.76 -1.83
C THR A 26 6.60 -8.72 -1.27
N ASN A 27 7.26 -9.87 -1.10
CA ASN A 27 8.60 -9.98 -0.51
C ASN A 27 9.70 -9.37 -1.40
N ASN A 28 9.41 -9.05 -2.66
CA ASN A 28 10.37 -8.36 -3.53
C ASN A 28 10.36 -6.84 -3.33
N CYS A 29 9.19 -6.24 -3.11
CA CYS A 29 9.07 -4.78 -3.06
C CYS A 29 8.93 -4.23 -1.64
N TRP A 30 8.41 -5.02 -0.69
CA TRP A 30 8.12 -4.59 0.69
C TRP A 30 7.26 -3.31 0.76
N CYS A 31 6.54 -3.03 -0.34
CA CYS A 31 5.83 -1.79 -0.72
C CYS A 31 6.64 -0.48 -0.78
N MET A 32 7.96 -0.57 -0.80
CA MET A 32 8.85 0.55 -1.17
C MET A 32 8.75 0.94 -2.66
N TRP A 33 8.11 0.11 -3.49
CA TRP A 33 8.02 0.29 -4.95
C TRP A 33 7.62 1.70 -5.39
N TRP A 34 6.64 2.29 -4.70
CA TRP A 34 6.14 3.63 -5.02
C TRP A 34 6.89 4.77 -4.32
N ARG A 35 7.64 4.43 -3.27
CA ARG A 35 8.37 5.36 -2.42
C ARG A 35 9.76 5.68 -2.97
N LEU A 36 10.35 4.75 -3.73
CA LEU A 36 11.70 4.86 -4.25
C LEU A 36 11.74 4.93 -5.79
N PRO A 37 12.77 5.59 -6.35
CA PRO A 37 13.10 5.46 -7.77
C PRO A 37 13.37 4.01 -8.16
N SER A 38 13.06 3.65 -9.42
CA SER A 38 13.26 2.29 -9.94
C SER A 38 14.71 1.79 -9.78
N ALA A 39 15.70 2.67 -10.00
CA ALA A 39 17.12 2.33 -9.85
C ALA A 39 17.48 1.92 -8.42
N GLU A 40 16.92 2.61 -7.41
CA GLU A 40 17.14 2.27 -6.00
C GLU A 40 16.45 0.96 -5.61
N ILE A 41 15.27 0.68 -6.16
CA ILE A 41 14.59 -0.61 -5.93
C ILE A 41 15.43 -1.77 -6.49
N VAL A 42 15.99 -1.63 -7.69
CA VAL A 42 16.79 -2.70 -8.32
C VAL A 42 18.13 -2.88 -7.59
N ALA A 43 18.76 -1.78 -7.17
CA ALA A 43 20.02 -1.83 -6.42
C ALA A 43 19.84 -2.44 -5.02
N ARG A 44 18.66 -2.32 -4.41
CA ARG A 44 18.37 -2.85 -3.08
C ARG A 44 17.76 -4.25 -3.18
N ASN A 45 18.42 -5.22 -2.58
CA ASN A 45 17.82 -6.55 -2.39
C ASN A 45 16.71 -6.51 -1.30
N ARG A 46 16.07 -7.67 -1.03
CA ARG A 46 14.91 -7.77 -0.11
C ARG A 46 15.21 -7.26 1.31
N GLY A 47 16.42 -7.48 1.82
CA GLY A 47 16.79 -7.12 3.19
C GLY A 47 16.81 -5.60 3.45
N PRO A 48 17.57 -4.81 2.67
CA PRO A 48 17.52 -3.35 2.72
C PRO A 48 16.14 -2.75 2.49
N LEU A 49 15.34 -3.29 1.55
CA LEU A 49 13.97 -2.80 1.32
C LEU A 49 13.07 -3.04 2.54
N ARG A 50 13.16 -4.22 3.16
CA ARG A 50 12.45 -4.53 4.40
C ARG A 50 12.83 -3.58 5.54
N ARG A 51 14.13 -3.33 5.74
CA ARG A 51 14.61 -2.39 6.76
C ARG A 51 14.10 -0.97 6.51
N ALA A 52 14.22 -0.47 5.28
CA ALA A 52 13.74 0.85 4.92
C ALA A 52 12.22 1.00 5.15
N PHE A 53 11.44 -0.04 4.85
CA PHE A 53 10.00 -0.01 5.13
C PHE A 53 9.71 -0.07 6.63
N ARG A 54 10.45 -0.86 7.41
CA ARG A 54 10.35 -0.86 8.88
C ARG A 54 10.65 0.51 9.47
N ASP A 55 11.68 1.18 8.97
CA ASP A 55 12.06 2.51 9.43
C ASP A 55 10.94 3.52 9.10
N ARG A 56 10.31 3.41 7.92
CA ARG A 56 9.14 4.23 7.55
C ARG A 56 7.95 3.96 8.47
N VAL A 57 7.65 2.70 8.83
CA VAL A 57 6.59 2.35 9.79
C VAL A 57 6.89 2.95 11.17
N THR A 58 8.15 2.89 11.60
CA THR A 58 8.62 3.45 12.88
C THR A 58 8.48 4.97 12.95
N GLN A 59 8.88 5.68 11.88
CA GLN A 59 8.84 7.14 11.82
C GLN A 59 7.41 7.68 11.76
N GLY A 60 6.50 6.95 11.13
CA GLY A 60 5.13 7.39 10.93
C GLY A 60 5.02 8.58 9.95
N PRO A 61 3.77 9.04 9.66
CA PRO A 61 2.51 8.41 10.02
C PRO A 61 2.39 6.99 9.42
N PRO A 62 1.51 6.10 9.94
CA PRO A 62 1.34 4.74 9.42
C PRO A 62 1.19 4.74 7.89
N PRO A 63 1.97 3.93 7.16
CA PRO A 63 1.98 3.98 5.70
C PRO A 63 0.75 3.32 5.06
N GLY A 64 -0.16 2.75 5.85
CA GLY A 64 -1.31 2.03 5.35
C GLY A 64 -2.06 1.25 6.44
N LEU A 65 -2.95 0.37 6.00
CA LEU A 65 -3.78 -0.47 6.87
C LEU A 65 -3.51 -1.95 6.63
N LEU A 66 -3.47 -2.70 7.73
CA LEU A 66 -3.46 -4.16 7.75
C LEU A 66 -4.87 -4.67 8.07
N ALA A 67 -5.38 -5.59 7.25
CA ALA A 67 -6.61 -6.33 7.53
C ALA A 67 -6.28 -7.58 8.34
N LEU A 68 -6.99 -7.76 9.45
CA LEU A 68 -6.79 -8.84 10.41
C LEU A 68 -8.08 -9.66 10.56
N ASP A 69 -7.96 -10.99 10.48
CA ASP A 69 -8.98 -11.94 10.92
C ASP A 69 -8.52 -12.54 12.27
N GLY A 70 -9.05 -12.00 13.37
CA GLY A 70 -8.46 -12.19 14.69
C GLY A 70 -7.04 -11.62 14.74
N GLU A 71 -6.05 -12.47 15.00
CA GLU A 71 -4.62 -12.11 14.98
C GLU A 71 -3.95 -12.39 13.63
N THR A 72 -4.69 -12.97 12.67
CA THR A 72 -4.12 -13.39 11.38
C THR A 72 -4.20 -12.25 10.35
N PRO A 73 -3.08 -11.81 9.76
CA PRO A 73 -3.10 -10.84 8.67
C PRO A 73 -3.60 -11.46 7.36
N VAL A 74 -4.63 -10.86 6.79
CA VAL A 74 -5.35 -11.38 5.60
C VAL A 74 -5.29 -10.42 4.40
N GLY A 75 -4.94 -9.16 4.63
CA GLY A 75 -4.82 -8.17 3.56
C GLY A 75 -4.10 -6.90 3.98
N TRP A 76 -3.73 -6.08 2.99
CA TRP A 76 -2.94 -4.88 3.14
C TRP A 76 -3.36 -3.82 2.12
N VAL A 77 -3.35 -2.55 2.53
CA VAL A 77 -3.40 -1.39 1.64
C VAL A 77 -2.39 -0.34 2.07
N GLN A 78 -1.51 0.08 1.15
CA GLN A 78 -0.72 1.29 1.31
C GLN A 78 -1.62 2.48 0.95
N VAL A 79 -1.88 3.36 1.92
CA VAL A 79 -2.67 4.59 1.75
C VAL A 79 -1.98 5.72 2.50
N THR A 80 -1.50 6.72 1.78
CA THR A 80 -0.56 7.74 2.28
C THR A 80 -0.69 9.02 1.44
N PRO A 81 -0.22 10.21 1.90
CA PRO A 81 -0.16 11.40 1.05
C PRO A 81 0.58 11.13 -0.27
N ARG A 82 0.22 11.83 -1.35
CA ARG A 82 0.86 11.62 -2.66
C ARG A 82 2.36 11.97 -2.65
N THR A 83 2.76 12.93 -1.80
CA THR A 83 4.17 13.30 -1.59
C THR A 83 5.03 12.14 -1.06
N ASP A 84 4.41 11.17 -0.39
CA ASP A 84 5.07 10.01 0.19
C ASP A 84 5.36 8.88 -0.82
N VAL A 85 4.81 9.01 -2.03
CA VAL A 85 4.89 8.01 -3.12
C VAL A 85 5.27 8.68 -4.45
N PRO A 86 6.47 9.29 -4.56
CA PRO A 86 6.85 10.10 -5.71
C PRO A 86 6.80 9.36 -7.05
N ARG A 87 6.92 8.02 -7.05
CA ARG A 87 6.78 7.23 -8.27
C ARG A 87 5.33 7.14 -8.75
N PHE A 88 4.36 7.17 -7.84
CA PHE A 88 2.94 7.22 -8.18
C PHE A 88 2.63 8.54 -8.93
N ASN A 89 3.28 9.64 -8.55
CA ASN A 89 3.11 10.93 -9.24
C ASN A 89 3.75 10.97 -10.64
N LYS A 90 4.70 10.06 -10.93
CA LYS A 90 5.39 9.98 -12.22
C LYS A 90 4.81 8.92 -13.18
N ALA A 91 4.02 7.98 -12.67
CA ALA A 91 3.47 6.91 -13.49
C ALA A 91 2.32 7.41 -14.36
N ARG A 92 2.27 6.95 -15.61
CA ARG A 92 1.34 7.43 -16.65
C ARG A 92 -0.13 7.43 -16.23
N MET A 93 -0.54 6.39 -15.48
CA MET A 93 -1.93 6.18 -15.09
C MET A 93 -2.33 6.89 -13.79
N SER A 94 -1.35 7.32 -13.01
CA SER A 94 -1.57 7.90 -11.67
C SER A 94 -1.02 9.31 -11.53
N LYS A 95 -0.36 9.87 -12.56
CA LYS A 95 0.19 11.23 -12.50
C LYS A 95 -0.91 12.22 -12.10
N PRO A 96 -0.60 13.21 -11.24
CA PRO A 96 -1.58 14.20 -10.83
C PRO A 96 -2.08 14.98 -12.05
N THR A 97 -3.32 15.43 -11.98
CA THR A 97 -3.88 16.38 -12.95
C THR A 97 -3.59 17.81 -12.49
N ASP A 98 -3.68 18.78 -13.40
CA ASP A 98 -3.44 20.18 -13.07
C ASP A 98 -4.38 20.63 -11.93
N GLY A 99 -3.79 21.25 -10.89
CA GLY A 99 -4.52 21.67 -9.70
C GLY A 99 -4.67 20.61 -8.60
N THR A 100 -4.05 19.42 -8.74
CA THR A 100 -4.00 18.43 -7.65
C THR A 100 -3.18 18.98 -6.48
N ASP A 101 -3.82 19.12 -5.32
CA ASP A 101 -3.13 19.40 -4.06
C ASP A 101 -2.49 18.10 -3.52
N GLU A 102 -1.21 17.88 -3.85
CA GLU A 102 -0.50 16.64 -3.49
C GLU A 102 -0.34 16.40 -1.98
N ASP A 103 -0.51 17.45 -1.15
CA ASP A 103 -0.47 17.35 0.31
C ASP A 103 -1.82 16.90 0.89
N ARG A 104 -2.93 17.26 0.23
CA ARG A 104 -4.28 16.90 0.67
C ARG A 104 -4.88 15.71 -0.07
N VAL A 105 -4.37 15.35 -1.24
CA VAL A 105 -4.76 14.15 -1.97
C VAL A 105 -3.85 12.99 -1.57
N TRP A 106 -4.48 11.88 -1.20
CA TRP A 106 -3.79 10.66 -0.79
C TRP A 106 -3.82 9.62 -1.91
N ALA A 107 -2.81 8.75 -1.95
CA ALA A 107 -2.72 7.65 -2.88
C ALA A 107 -2.94 6.31 -2.18
N ALA A 108 -3.90 5.53 -2.65
CA ALA A 108 -4.03 4.11 -2.35
C ALA A 108 -3.22 3.30 -3.37
N SER A 109 -1.91 3.20 -3.12
CA SER A 109 -0.94 2.82 -4.16
C SER A 109 -0.61 1.32 -4.20
N CYS A 110 -0.89 0.54 -3.15
CA CYS A 110 -0.57 -0.90 -3.15
C CYS A 110 -1.65 -1.66 -2.40
N PHE A 111 -2.20 -2.70 -3.02
CA PHE A 111 -3.15 -3.60 -2.39
C PHE A 111 -2.61 -5.03 -2.43
N PHE A 112 -2.86 -5.77 -1.36
CA PHE A 112 -2.59 -7.21 -1.35
C PHE A 112 -3.61 -7.94 -0.48
N VAL A 113 -4.12 -9.06 -0.98
CA VAL A 113 -5.02 -9.95 -0.25
C VAL A 113 -4.48 -11.38 -0.35
N ALA A 114 -4.38 -12.05 0.79
CA ALA A 114 -3.95 -13.44 0.89
C ALA A 114 -4.83 -14.34 0.01
N LYS A 115 -4.22 -15.29 -0.71
CA LYS A 115 -4.93 -16.16 -1.68
C LYS A 115 -6.20 -16.82 -1.11
N PRO A 116 -6.19 -17.40 0.12
CA PRO A 116 -7.39 -18.02 0.70
C PRO A 116 -8.53 -17.04 1.02
N TYR A 117 -8.24 -15.73 1.08
CA TYR A 117 -9.17 -14.67 1.48
C TYR A 117 -9.63 -13.81 0.28
N ARG A 118 -9.29 -14.21 -0.95
CA ARG A 118 -9.75 -13.54 -2.18
C ARG A 118 -11.17 -13.96 -2.54
N ARG A 119 -11.86 -13.13 -3.35
CA ARG A 119 -13.25 -13.33 -3.82
C ARG A 119 -14.33 -13.25 -2.73
N PHE A 120 -13.98 -12.72 -1.57
CA PHE A 120 -14.92 -12.47 -0.46
C PHE A 120 -15.20 -10.96 -0.21
N GLY A 121 -14.90 -10.08 -1.18
CA GLY A 121 -15.13 -8.64 -1.03
C GLY A 121 -14.07 -7.87 -0.22
N LEU A 122 -13.09 -8.55 0.38
CA LEU A 122 -12.08 -7.95 1.27
C LEU A 122 -11.32 -6.75 0.68
N MET A 123 -11.06 -6.75 -0.63
CA MET A 123 -10.40 -5.61 -1.30
C MET A 123 -11.27 -4.36 -1.29
N THR A 124 -12.58 -4.51 -1.49
CA THR A 124 -13.56 -3.42 -1.40
C THR A 124 -13.61 -2.87 0.02
N ASP A 125 -13.62 -3.74 1.01
CA ASP A 125 -13.66 -3.31 2.41
C ASP A 125 -12.34 -2.63 2.85
N LEU A 126 -11.20 -3.12 2.37
CA LEU A 126 -9.90 -2.44 2.51
C LEU A 126 -9.92 -1.05 1.89
N ALA A 127 -10.46 -0.90 0.68
CA ALA A 127 -10.54 0.39 0.00
C ALA A 127 -11.43 1.37 0.77
N ARG A 128 -12.58 0.92 1.28
CA ARG A 128 -13.45 1.74 2.16
C ARG A 128 -12.72 2.16 3.42
N ALA A 129 -12.09 1.21 4.11
CA ALA A 129 -11.32 1.50 5.33
C ALA A 129 -10.16 2.48 5.06
N ALA A 130 -9.51 2.37 3.90
CA ALA A 130 -8.46 3.30 3.47
C ALA A 130 -9.00 4.73 3.27
N CYS A 131 -10.14 4.89 2.61
CA CYS A 131 -10.82 6.18 2.47
C CYS A 131 -11.18 6.78 3.83
N ASP A 132 -11.80 5.99 4.72
CA ASP A 132 -12.17 6.44 6.06
C ASP A 132 -10.94 6.85 6.89
N HIS A 133 -9.83 6.10 6.76
CA HIS A 133 -8.58 6.42 7.42
C HIS A 133 -7.99 7.74 6.93
N ALA A 134 -7.94 7.94 5.61
CA ALA A 134 -7.42 9.15 5.00
C ALA A 134 -8.28 10.37 5.36
N ALA A 135 -9.61 10.24 5.29
CA ALA A 135 -10.56 11.30 5.65
C ALA A 135 -10.38 11.74 7.11
N ARG A 136 -10.25 10.79 8.06
CA ARG A 136 -9.95 11.10 9.48
C ARG A 136 -8.61 11.83 9.68
N ARG A 137 -7.70 11.77 8.70
CA ARG A 137 -6.41 12.47 8.71
C ARG A 137 -6.42 13.75 7.85
N GLY A 138 -7.58 14.20 7.39
CA GLY A 138 -7.74 15.45 6.66
C GLY A 138 -7.50 15.35 5.16
N ALA A 139 -7.44 14.15 4.59
CA ALA A 139 -7.38 13.98 3.14
C ALA A 139 -8.64 14.55 2.47
N ALA A 140 -8.44 15.34 1.42
CA ALA A 140 -9.53 15.85 0.58
C ALA A 140 -10.05 14.78 -0.38
N ALA A 141 -9.16 13.89 -0.83
CA ALA A 141 -9.49 12.77 -1.71
C ALA A 141 -8.50 11.61 -1.53
N VAL A 142 -8.90 10.42 -1.97
CA VAL A 142 -8.02 9.27 -2.14
C VAL A 142 -8.10 8.81 -3.58
N GLU A 143 -6.95 8.70 -4.23
CA GLU A 143 -6.82 8.26 -5.62
C GLU A 143 -6.13 6.89 -5.69
N ALA A 144 -6.54 6.09 -6.67
CA ALA A 144 -5.89 4.84 -7.02
C ALA A 144 -5.79 4.76 -8.54
N ALA A 145 -4.69 4.17 -9.04
CA ALA A 145 -4.58 3.82 -10.44
C ALA A 145 -4.77 2.31 -10.58
N ALA A 146 -5.97 1.94 -11.02
CA ALA A 146 -6.32 0.56 -11.26
C ALA A 146 -5.99 0.13 -12.68
N LEU A 147 -5.57 -1.13 -12.88
CA LEU A 147 -5.58 -1.76 -14.19
C LEU A 147 -7.00 -2.13 -14.59
N LYS A 148 -7.29 -2.11 -15.90
CA LYS A 148 -8.54 -2.69 -16.39
C LYS A 148 -8.44 -4.21 -16.19
N ALA A 149 -9.53 -4.83 -15.72
CA ALA A 149 -9.54 -6.24 -15.35
C ALA A 149 -9.17 -7.24 -16.47
N ARG A 150 -9.15 -6.80 -17.74
CA ARG A 150 -8.76 -7.62 -18.90
C ARG A 150 -7.32 -7.42 -19.34
N ASP A 151 -6.61 -6.44 -18.77
CA ASP A 151 -5.24 -6.14 -19.12
C ASP A 151 -4.29 -7.02 -18.30
N SER A 152 -3.23 -7.51 -18.94
CA SER A 152 -2.16 -8.23 -18.24
C SER A 152 -1.40 -7.27 -17.32
N LEU A 153 -1.08 -7.73 -16.10
CA LEU A 153 -0.20 -7.01 -15.17
C LEU A 153 1.16 -6.74 -15.82
N GLN A 154 1.38 -5.49 -16.25
CA GLN A 154 2.68 -5.01 -16.70
C GLN A 154 3.48 -4.52 -15.49
N ARG A 155 4.75 -4.92 -15.39
CA ARG A 155 5.62 -4.55 -14.27
C ARG A 155 5.82 -3.02 -14.27
N GLY A 156 5.18 -2.31 -13.34
CA GLY A 156 5.28 -0.85 -13.19
C GLY A 156 4.06 -0.06 -13.66
N GLU A 157 3.01 -0.72 -14.12
CA GLU A 157 1.68 -0.12 -14.18
C GLU A 157 0.92 -0.39 -12.87
N GLY A 158 -0.20 0.31 -12.65
CA GLY A 158 -1.00 0.26 -11.42
C GLY A 158 -1.51 -1.14 -11.03
N PHE A 159 -2.32 -1.23 -9.98
CA PHE A 159 -2.82 -2.51 -9.46
C PHE A 159 -4.14 -2.93 -10.09
#